data_AF-A0A9E2Z645-F1
#
_entry.id   AF-A0A9E2Z645-F1
#
_cell.length_a   1.000
_cell.length_b   1.000
_cell.length_c   1.000
_cell.angle_alpha   90.00
_cell.angle_beta   90.00
_cell.angle_gamma   90.00
#
_symmetry.space_group_name_H-M   'P 1'
#
loop_
_entity.id
_entity.type
_entity.pdbx_description
1 polymer ?
#
loop_
_entity_poly.entity_id
_entity_poly.type
_entity_poly.pdbx_seq_one_letter_code
_entity_poly.pdbx_strand_id
1 'polypeptide(L)'
;MSVVVSDITGKSARAMLEALVAGERDPERLAELALGSMRGKIPVLSRALAGRFTSHHAFMVRAMLDQIDATRQAIAHLTEEIDRRLEPYRRQIELLSTITGVSTTLAAVILAEISTDMSRFRTAGHLASWAGMCPRPSS
;
A
#
# COMPACT_ATOMS: atom_id res chain seq x y z
N MET A 1 -26.01 -0.54 -0.09
CA MET A 1 -25.90 -0.24 -1.53
C MET A 1 -24.58 -0.80 -2.03
N SER A 2 -24.64 -1.40 -3.22
CA SER A 2 -23.69 -2.31 -3.83
C SER A 2 -22.22 -1.85 -3.81
N VAL A 3 -21.32 -2.78 -3.47
CA VAL A 3 -19.86 -2.68 -3.62
C VAL A 3 -19.53 -2.64 -5.11
N VAL A 4 -19.57 -1.45 -5.70
CA VAL A 4 -19.16 -1.22 -7.08
C VAL A 4 -18.00 -0.24 -7.06
N VAL A 5 -16.80 -0.75 -6.78
CA VAL A 5 -15.54 -0.49 -7.49
C VAL A 5 -14.45 -1.25 -6.73
N SER A 6 -13.85 -2.26 -7.37
CA SER A 6 -12.79 -3.09 -6.79
C SER A 6 -11.44 -2.35 -6.67
N ASP A 7 -11.25 -1.26 -7.42
CA ASP A 7 -10.05 -0.43 -7.34
C ASP A 7 -10.34 1.00 -7.82
N ILE A 8 -10.69 1.90 -6.90
CA ILE A 8 -10.86 3.33 -7.18
C ILE A 8 -9.50 4.05 -7.33
N THR A 9 -8.39 3.36 -7.06
CA THR A 9 -7.05 3.96 -6.94
C THR A 9 -6.11 3.62 -8.09
N GLY A 10 -6.52 2.72 -8.98
CA GLY A 10 -5.78 2.36 -10.19
C GLY A 10 -5.60 3.53 -11.17
N LYS A 11 -4.55 3.45 -12.01
CA LYS A 11 -4.13 4.51 -12.93
C LYS A 11 -5.29 5.06 -13.79
N SER A 12 -6.16 4.18 -14.28
CA SER A 12 -7.32 4.55 -15.11
C SER A 12 -8.38 5.33 -14.33
N ALA A 13 -8.67 4.91 -13.09
CA ALA A 13 -9.65 5.60 -12.24
C ALA A 13 -9.16 6.99 -11.87
N ARG A 14 -7.87 7.09 -11.54
CA ARG A 14 -7.24 8.37 -11.28
C ARG A 14 -7.27 9.30 -12.50
N ALA A 15 -6.88 8.82 -13.68
CA ALA A 15 -6.89 9.62 -14.90
C ALA A 15 -8.29 10.19 -15.20
N MET A 16 -9.34 9.38 -15.02
CA MET A 16 -10.72 9.84 -15.18
C MET A 16 -11.13 10.90 -14.14
N LEU A 17 -10.77 10.72 -12.86
CA LEU A 17 -11.04 11.71 -11.82
C LEU A 17 -10.30 13.02 -12.08
N GLU A 18 -9.04 12.95 -12.52
CA GLU A 18 -8.25 14.12 -12.91
C GLU A 18 -8.91 14.86 -14.10
N ALA A 19 -9.38 14.14 -15.13
CA ALA A 19 -10.10 14.73 -16.25
C ALA A 19 -11.42 15.40 -15.79
N LEU A 20 -12.18 14.74 -14.91
CA LEU A 20 -13.39 15.31 -14.32
C LEU A 20 -13.09 16.59 -13.51
N VAL A 21 -12.02 16.58 -12.70
CA VAL A 21 -11.58 17.77 -11.95
C VAL A 21 -11.17 18.89 -12.91
N ALA A 22 -10.50 18.57 -14.03
CA ALA A 22 -10.13 19.51 -15.07
C ALA A 22 -11.31 20.05 -15.90
N GLY A 23 -12.52 19.53 -15.69
CA GLY A 23 -13.74 20.01 -16.34
C GLY A 23 -14.21 19.16 -17.51
N GLU A 24 -13.56 18.04 -17.83
CA GLU A 24 -14.01 17.14 -18.90
C GLU A 24 -15.34 16.48 -18.53
N ARG A 25 -16.30 16.50 -19.45
CA ARG A 25 -17.65 15.95 -19.28
C ARG A 25 -18.07 15.06 -20.44
N ASP A 26 -17.29 15.03 -21.52
CA ASP A 26 -17.52 14.18 -22.67
C ASP A 26 -17.36 12.69 -22.27
N PRO A 27 -18.44 11.89 -22.33
CA PRO A 27 -18.40 10.48 -22.01
C PRO A 27 -17.42 9.69 -22.88
N GLU A 28 -17.21 10.08 -24.14
CA GLU A 28 -16.29 9.40 -25.06
C GLU A 28 -14.83 9.67 -24.67
N ARG A 29 -14.49 10.91 -24.33
CA ARG A 29 -13.14 11.23 -23.84
C ARG A 29 -12.83 10.58 -22.49
N LEU A 30 -13.80 10.55 -21.58
CA LEU A 30 -13.67 9.82 -20.32
C LEU A 30 -13.57 8.30 -20.55
N ALA A 31 -14.18 7.79 -21.63
CA ALA A 31 -14.12 6.39 -22.01
C ALA A 31 -12.72 5.92 -22.38
N GLU A 32 -12.00 6.77 -23.10
CA GLU A 32 -10.65 6.47 -23.58
C GLU A 32 -9.65 6.31 -22.42
N LEU A 33 -9.88 7.03 -21.32
CA LEU A 33 -9.10 6.94 -20.08
C LEU A 33 -9.40 5.67 -19.27
N ALA A 34 -10.56 5.04 -19.48
CA ALA A 34 -10.90 3.78 -18.85
C ALA A 34 -10.16 2.62 -19.53
N LEU A 35 -9.37 1.87 -18.76
CA LEU A 35 -8.71 0.65 -19.23
C LEU A 35 -9.37 -0.60 -18.64
N GLY A 36 -9.35 -1.71 -19.40
CA GLY A 36 -9.82 -3.02 -18.93
C GLY A 36 -11.28 -3.01 -18.47
N SER A 37 -11.53 -3.54 -17.26
CA SER A 37 -12.87 -3.70 -16.68
C SER A 37 -13.60 -2.38 -16.38
N MET A 38 -12.89 -1.25 -16.42
CA MET A 38 -13.48 0.08 -16.24
C MET A 38 -14.23 0.57 -17.48
N ARG A 39 -13.91 0.08 -18.69
CA ARG A 39 -14.61 0.49 -19.93
C ARG A 39 -16.10 0.15 -19.87
N GLY A 40 -16.46 -1.01 -19.33
CA GLY A 40 -17.87 -1.38 -19.16
C GLY A 40 -18.66 -0.45 -18.24
N LYS A 41 -17.99 0.37 -17.42
CA LYS A 41 -18.62 1.22 -16.40
C LYS A 41 -18.80 2.67 -16.84
N ILE A 42 -18.25 3.08 -17.99
CA ILE A 42 -18.32 4.46 -18.50
C ILE A 42 -19.76 4.95 -18.64
N PRO A 43 -20.72 4.20 -19.21
CA PRO A 43 -22.10 4.69 -19.34
C PRO A 43 -22.77 4.93 -17.98
N VAL A 44 -22.39 4.15 -16.96
CA VAL A 44 -22.90 4.32 -15.59
C VAL A 44 -22.28 5.54 -14.93
N LEU A 45 -20.96 5.73 -15.07
CA LEU A 45 -20.24 6.89 -14.54
C LEU A 45 -20.72 8.18 -15.21
N SER A 46 -20.80 8.19 -16.55
CA SER A 46 -21.34 9.31 -17.33
C SER A 46 -22.74 9.69 -16.86
N ARG A 47 -23.67 8.74 -16.73
CA ARG A 47 -25.02 9.01 -16.20
C ARG A 47 -25.04 9.46 -14.74
N ALA A 48 -24.15 8.94 -13.89
CA ALA A 48 -24.03 9.38 -12.50
C ALA A 48 -23.56 10.85 -12.41
N LEU A 49 -22.78 11.29 -13.40
CA LEU A 49 -22.07 12.58 -13.41
C LEU A 49 -22.75 13.65 -14.29
N ALA A 50 -23.58 13.28 -15.28
CA ALA A 50 -24.22 14.13 -16.30
C ALA A 50 -25.20 15.22 -15.81
N GLY A 51 -25.34 15.40 -14.49
CA GLY A 51 -26.05 16.54 -13.92
C GLY A 51 -25.62 16.89 -12.49
N ARG A 52 -24.57 16.23 -11.97
CA ARG A 52 -24.20 16.32 -10.55
C ARG A 52 -22.74 16.62 -10.28
N PHE A 53 -21.81 16.49 -11.24
CA PHE A 53 -20.41 16.83 -10.99
C PHE A 53 -20.16 18.33 -11.15
N THR A 54 -20.41 19.05 -10.06
CA THR A 54 -20.22 20.51 -9.95
C THR A 54 -18.78 20.89 -9.62
N SER A 55 -18.48 22.19 -9.64
CA SER A 55 -17.20 22.74 -9.17
C SER A 55 -16.89 22.35 -7.72
N HIS A 56 -17.91 22.23 -6.86
CA HIS A 56 -17.74 21.77 -5.48
C HIS A 56 -17.27 20.31 -5.41
N HIS A 57 -17.80 19.43 -6.26
CA HIS A 57 -17.32 18.04 -6.36
C HIS A 57 -15.89 17.98 -6.89
N ALA A 58 -15.56 18.79 -7.90
CA ALA A 58 -14.19 18.91 -8.41
C ALA A 58 -13.22 19.33 -7.29
N PHE A 59 -13.61 20.31 -6.47
CA PHE A 59 -12.83 20.75 -5.31
C PHE A 59 -12.61 19.62 -4.29
N MET A 60 -13.67 18.90 -3.89
CA MET A 60 -13.54 17.79 -2.94
C MET A 60 -12.69 16.65 -3.48
N VAL A 61 -12.88 16.26 -4.74
CA VAL A 61 -12.09 15.20 -5.38
C VAL A 61 -10.62 15.61 -5.49
N ARG A 62 -10.32 16.86 -5.84
CA ARG A 62 -8.94 17.38 -5.84
C ARG A 62 -8.31 17.23 -4.46
N ALA A 63 -8.98 17.70 -3.41
CA ALA A 63 -8.46 17.62 -2.04
C ALA A 63 -8.19 16.15 -1.60
N MET A 64 -9.06 15.22 -1.98
CA MET A 64 -8.86 13.79 -1.69
C MET A 64 -7.69 13.20 -2.48
N LEU A 65 -7.55 13.53 -3.77
CA LEU A 65 -6.42 13.08 -4.60
C LEU A 65 -5.09 13.62 -4.07
N ASP A 66 -5.05 14.88 -3.68
CA ASP A 66 -3.86 15.51 -3.10
C ASP A 66 -3.46 14.81 -1.78
N GLN A 67 -4.42 14.47 -0.93
CA GLN A 67 -4.15 13.75 0.32
C GLN A 67 -3.65 12.31 0.07
N ILE A 68 -4.19 11.63 -0.93
CA ILE A 68 -3.71 10.32 -1.37
C ILE A 68 -2.25 10.43 -1.81
N ASP A 69 -1.89 11.46 -2.58
CA ASP A 69 -0.53 11.67 -3.06
C ASP A 69 0.44 12.00 -1.93
N ALA A 70 0.05 12.90 -1.04
CA ALA A 70 0.84 13.24 0.14
C ALA A 70 1.12 12.00 0.99
N THR A 71 0.10 11.16 1.21
CA THR A 71 0.24 9.90 1.96
C THR A 71 1.17 8.92 1.22
N ARG A 72 1.01 8.76 -0.10
CA ARG A 72 1.89 7.90 -0.91
C ARG A 72 3.34 8.38 -0.88
N GLN A 73 3.56 9.70 -0.95
CA GLN A 73 4.89 10.29 -0.84
C GLN A 73 5.50 10.07 0.54
N ALA A 74 4.72 10.22 1.61
CA ALA A 74 5.17 9.93 2.97
C ALA A 74 5.55 8.46 3.13
N ILE A 75 4.75 7.52 2.59
CA ILE A 75 5.09 6.09 2.58
C ILE A 75 6.41 5.87 1.84
N ALA A 76 6.57 6.41 0.62
CA ALA A 76 7.80 6.24 -0.15
C ALA A 76 9.04 6.76 0.60
N HIS A 77 8.92 7.95 1.20
CA HIS A 77 10.01 8.54 1.99
C HIS A 77 10.38 7.69 3.22
N LEU A 78 9.38 7.17 3.93
CA LEU A 78 9.61 6.28 5.07
C LEU A 78 10.21 4.95 4.65
N THR A 79 9.77 4.39 3.51
CA THR A 79 10.35 3.17 2.94
C THR A 79 11.82 3.37 2.59
N GLU A 80 12.17 4.47 1.90
CA GLU A 80 13.56 4.81 1.59
C GLU A 80 14.41 4.95 2.86
N GLU A 81 13.90 5.61 3.89
CA GLU A 81 14.62 5.75 5.16
C GLU A 81 14.79 4.42 5.90
N ILE A 82 13.77 3.56 5.88
CA ILE A 82 13.86 2.20 6.42
C ILE A 82 14.95 1.43 5.67
N ASP A 83 14.94 1.43 4.35
CA ASP A 83 15.93 0.71 3.54
C ASP A 83 17.36 1.21 3.83
N ARG A 84 17.57 2.53 3.94
CA ARG A 84 18.87 3.10 4.33
C ARG A 84 19.34 2.60 5.70
N ARG A 85 18.44 2.51 6.68
CA ARG A 85 18.77 2.03 8.04
C ARG A 85 18.97 0.52 8.10
N LEU A 86 18.36 -0.23 7.19
CA LEU A 86 18.51 -1.67 7.10
C LEU A 86 19.77 -2.09 6.33
N GLU A 87 20.35 -1.23 5.48
CA GLU A 87 21.54 -1.54 4.69
C GLU A 87 22.72 -2.14 5.49
N PRO A 88 23.10 -1.59 6.68
CA PRO A 88 24.14 -2.19 7.50
C PRO A 88 23.85 -3.62 7.97
N TYR A 89 22.58 -4.02 7.93
CA TYR A 89 22.09 -5.32 8.40
C TYR A 89 21.60 -6.24 7.29
N ARG A 90 21.89 -5.89 6.02
CA ARG A 90 21.46 -6.65 4.84
C ARG A 90 21.81 -8.14 4.95
N ARG A 91 22.98 -8.47 5.51
CA ARG A 91 23.42 -9.85 5.69
C ARG A 91 22.55 -10.61 6.70
N GLN A 92 22.21 -9.99 7.83
CA GLN A 92 21.35 -10.58 8.86
C GLN A 92 19.93 -10.80 8.32
N ILE A 93 19.42 -9.85 7.55
CA ILE A 93 18.12 -9.93 6.88
C ILE A 93 18.10 -11.10 5.89
N GLU A 94 19.11 -11.20 5.01
CA GLU A 94 19.25 -12.32 4.06
C GLU A 94 19.23 -13.69 4.78
N LEU A 95 19.98 -13.80 5.88
CA LEU A 95 20.04 -15.04 6.67
C LEU A 95 18.68 -15.39 7.28
N LEU A 96 17.99 -14.41 7.87
CA LEU A 96 16.65 -14.61 8.43
C LEU A 96 15.62 -15.01 7.35
N SER A 97 15.72 -14.44 6.15
CA SER A 97 14.87 -14.78 5.01
C SER A 97 15.10 -16.19 4.44
N THR A 98 16.16 -16.90 4.87
CA THR A 98 16.31 -18.33 4.52
C THR A 98 15.37 -19.24 5.31
N ILE A 99 14.78 -18.75 6.41
CA ILE A 99 13.78 -19.48 7.18
C ILE A 99 12.48 -19.52 6.38
N THR A 100 11.96 -20.72 6.10
CA THR A 100 10.70 -20.91 5.37
C THR A 100 9.56 -20.12 6.01
N GLY A 101 8.90 -19.27 5.22
CA GLY A 101 7.82 -18.39 5.68
C GLY A 101 8.27 -17.02 6.18
N VAL A 102 9.56 -16.74 6.25
CA VAL A 102 10.10 -15.43 6.63
C VAL A 102 10.42 -14.59 5.39
N SER A 103 9.60 -13.57 5.14
CA SER A 103 9.88 -12.57 4.10
C SER A 103 10.95 -11.58 4.55
N THR A 104 11.53 -10.81 3.62
CA THR A 104 12.47 -9.71 3.93
C THR A 104 11.88 -8.71 4.92
N THR A 105 10.60 -8.36 4.76
CA THR A 105 9.88 -7.48 5.69
C THR A 105 9.78 -8.09 7.08
N LEU A 106 9.43 -9.38 7.17
CA LEU A 106 9.34 -10.05 8.47
C LEU A 106 10.73 -10.19 9.12
N ALA A 107 11.77 -10.46 8.33
CA ALA A 107 13.15 -10.49 8.80
C ALA A 107 13.60 -9.12 9.37
N ALA A 108 13.24 -8.01 8.71
CA ALA A 108 13.52 -6.67 9.22
C ALA A 108 12.78 -6.37 10.53
N VAL A 109 11.51 -6.78 10.65
CA VAL A 109 10.74 -6.67 11.90
C VAL A 109 11.39 -7.49 13.01
N ILE A 110 11.72 -8.76 12.75
CA ILE A 110 12.40 -9.62 13.72
C ILE A 110 13.68 -8.94 14.22
N LEU A 111 14.51 -8.43 13.30
CA LEU A 111 15.76 -7.76 13.65
C LEU A 111 15.55 -6.49 14.50
N ALA A 112 14.50 -5.72 14.23
CA ALA A 112 14.14 -4.54 15.01
C ALA A 112 13.74 -4.90 16.45
N GLU A 113 13.03 -6.02 16.63
CA GLU A 113 12.56 -6.49 17.94
C GLU A 113 13.69 -7.14 18.77
N ILE A 114 14.53 -7.97 18.14
CA ILE A 114 15.58 -8.73 18.85
C ILE A 114 16.88 -7.92 18.98
N SER A 115 16.99 -6.79 18.28
CA SER A 115 18.22 -6.02 18.08
C SER A 115 19.30 -6.81 17.32
N THR A 116 20.41 -6.16 16.99
CA THR A 116 21.61 -6.83 16.43
C THR A 116 22.59 -7.27 17.51
N ASP A 117 22.37 -6.80 18.74
CA ASP A 117 23.13 -7.18 19.92
C ASP A 117 22.62 -8.49 20.52
N MET A 118 23.20 -9.60 20.07
CA MET A 118 22.85 -10.94 20.56
C MET A 118 23.41 -11.24 21.96
N SER A 119 24.25 -10.37 22.56
CA SER A 119 24.72 -10.56 23.94
C SER A 119 23.59 -10.48 24.97
N ARG A 120 22.46 -9.85 24.58
CA ARG A 120 21.21 -9.82 25.34
C ARG A 120 20.57 -11.18 25.51
N PHE A 121 20.87 -12.14 24.64
CA PHE A 121 20.42 -13.52 24.72
C PHE A 121 21.59 -14.43 25.08
N ARG A 122 21.55 -15.01 26.28
CA ARG A 122 22.63 -15.90 26.77
C ARG A 122 22.87 -17.10 25.85
N THR A 123 21.81 -17.63 25.24
CA THR A 123 21.88 -18.71 24.24
C THR A 123 20.75 -18.55 23.22
N ALA A 124 20.85 -19.24 22.07
CA ALA A 124 19.77 -19.31 21.09
C ALA A 124 18.44 -19.83 21.68
N GLY A 125 18.49 -20.69 22.71
CA GLY A 125 17.30 -21.15 23.43
C GLY A 125 16.57 -20.04 24.20
N HIS A 126 17.31 -19.04 24.71
CA HIS A 126 16.69 -17.88 25.37
C HIS A 126 15.95 -16.99 24.36
N LEU A 127 16.49 -16.86 23.14
CA LEU A 127 15.79 -16.17 22.05
C LEU A 127 14.52 -16.92 21.62
N ALA A 128 14.59 -18.24 21.46
CA ALA A 128 13.43 -19.06 21.10
C ALA A 128 12.32 -19.01 22.16
N SER A 129 12.70 -19.01 23.44
CA SER A 129 11.77 -18.84 24.56
C SER A 129 11.13 -17.45 24.58
N TRP A 130 11.88 -16.40 24.23
CA TRP A 130 11.34 -15.03 24.11
C TRP A 130 10.37 -14.91 22.92
N ALA A 131 10.68 -15.53 21.78
CA ALA A 131 9.84 -15.51 20.57
C ALA A 131 8.56 -16.38 20.68
N GLY A 132 8.29 -17.00 21.83
CA GLY A 132 7.15 -17.91 22.02
C GLY A 132 7.26 -19.23 21.23
N MET A 133 8.44 -19.53 20.69
CA MET A 133 8.72 -20.67 19.80
C MET A 133 9.23 -21.90 20.55
N CYS A 134 8.91 -22.05 21.84
CA CYS A 134 9.18 -23.30 22.55
C CYS A 134 8.02 -24.28 22.32
N PRO A 135 8.27 -25.48 21.75
CA PRO A 135 7.30 -26.56 21.87
C PRO A 135 7.12 -26.86 23.36
N ARG A 136 5.87 -26.81 23.84
CA ARG A 136 5.54 -27.28 25.18
C ARG A 136 5.99 -28.74 25.29
N PRO A 137 6.80 -29.13 26.30
CA PRO A 137 7.15 -30.54 26.46
C PRO A 137 5.85 -31.31 26.67
N SER A 138 5.55 -32.22 25.73
CA SER A 138 4.47 -33.20 25.88
C SER A 138 4.81 -34.07 27.08
N SER A 139 4.11 -33.84 28.20
CA SER A 139 4.06 -34.75 29.35
C SER A 139 2.87 -35.67 29.20
#